data_AF-W8C4L2-F1
#
_entry.id   AF-W8C4L2-F1
#
_cell.length_a   1.000
_cell.length_b   1.000
_cell.length_c   1.000
_cell.angle_alpha   90.00
_cell.angle_beta   90.00
_cell.angle_gamma   90.00
#
_symmetry.space_group_name_H-M   'P 1'
#
loop_
_entity.id
_entity.type
_entity.pdbx_description
1 polymer ?
#
loop_
_entity_poly.entity_id
_entity_poly.type
_entity_poly.pdbx_seq_one_letter_code
_entity_poly.pdbx_strand_id
1 'polypeptide(L)'
;MTLVWRLFRRPAYLSSSSAFTLQRQQYAYPMTILARQGSGATEKRAADKKTTLPPIIPPKISPIEPKYSQCKEDDTASTASWSKWPPTKTDTKKASTQRLSRENVESYMFKHFFDYIKNYEKLLEKNFPSAMKVYRTYVDGVMDFYNDMKAYLKIVRIVNNSSMGLKALNRKELELYMQMPRDMMKVAPSLFFVALPVVGYVAMPLIFAFPQQCLCSHFWTLQQRAEFQQAALKKRLKNNKPVLRILQSKLKNAKKHENHEELQQVLGMLGSGFHPNVELLLNVKDIFSEPPYDLYSLSGKHLNLLCQLHGVPTLLFKTYHLWEHAFLVHNMDQAILREGHVHNMHPDDIRRSCYIRGLNPINLSTEEMITWLRNWIKISTSLEEQHISMFLYLPVLLGYNHPNNWHLIYDDS
;
A
#
# COMPACT_ATOMS: atom_id res chain seq x y z
N MET A 1 4.58 -18.01 -17.05
CA MET A 1 3.46 -17.03 -17.07
C MET A 1 2.30 -17.37 -16.14
N THR A 2 1.89 -18.64 -16.00
CA THR A 2 0.77 -19.08 -15.13
C THR A 2 1.06 -18.98 -13.62
N LEU A 3 2.32 -19.10 -13.19
CA LEU A 3 2.69 -19.01 -11.77
C LEU A 3 2.69 -17.57 -11.24
N VAL A 4 3.14 -16.62 -12.07
CA VAL A 4 3.09 -15.18 -11.79
C VAL A 4 1.62 -14.73 -11.68
N TRP A 5 0.76 -15.14 -12.62
CA TRP A 5 -0.68 -14.89 -12.54
C TRP A 5 -1.37 -15.56 -11.33
N ARG A 6 -0.85 -16.68 -10.81
CA ARG A 6 -1.34 -17.30 -9.57
C ARG A 6 -0.92 -16.54 -8.31
N LEU A 7 0.22 -15.85 -8.31
CA LEU A 7 0.64 -14.93 -7.25
C LEU A 7 -0.15 -13.60 -7.29
N PHE A 8 -0.64 -13.20 -8.47
CA PHE A 8 -1.56 -12.08 -8.65
C PHE A 8 -3.06 -12.48 -8.58
N ARG A 9 -3.37 -13.74 -8.25
CA ARG A 9 -4.75 -14.19 -8.07
C ARG A 9 -5.28 -13.53 -6.80
N ARG A 10 -6.48 -12.93 -6.89
CA ARG A 10 -7.20 -12.24 -5.80
C ARG A 10 -6.94 -12.92 -4.44
N PRO A 11 -6.40 -12.22 -3.44
CA PRO A 11 -6.12 -12.83 -2.15
C PRO A 11 -7.41 -13.35 -1.51
N ALA A 12 -7.31 -14.49 -0.83
CA ALA A 12 -8.47 -15.26 -0.35
C ALA A 12 -9.36 -14.49 0.66
N TYR A 13 -8.83 -13.47 1.33
CA TYR A 13 -9.61 -12.61 2.24
C TYR A 13 -10.70 -11.78 1.53
N LEU A 14 -10.62 -11.64 0.19
CA LEU A 14 -11.70 -11.05 -0.62
C LEU A 14 -12.85 -12.02 -0.87
N SER A 15 -12.66 -13.31 -0.63
CA SER A 15 -13.70 -14.34 -0.76
C SER A 15 -14.52 -14.51 0.52
N SER A 16 -14.01 -14.05 1.67
CA SER A 16 -14.64 -14.25 2.98
C SER A 16 -15.51 -13.07 3.43
N SER A 17 -15.54 -11.96 2.69
CA SER A 17 -16.51 -10.89 2.97
C SER A 17 -17.84 -11.23 2.28
N SER A 18 -18.75 -11.83 3.03
CA SER A 18 -20.15 -12.06 2.64
C SER A 18 -20.85 -10.78 2.15
N ALA A 19 -20.33 -9.59 2.47
CA ALA A 19 -20.81 -8.30 2.00
C ALA A 19 -20.68 -8.12 0.47
N PHE A 20 -19.62 -8.63 -0.16
CA PHE A 20 -19.42 -8.50 -1.61
C PHE A 20 -20.40 -9.36 -2.43
N THR A 21 -20.88 -10.47 -1.87
CA THR A 21 -21.88 -11.34 -2.50
C THR A 21 -23.30 -10.86 -2.21
N LEU A 22 -23.56 -10.32 -1.01
CA LEU A 22 -24.88 -9.84 -0.59
C LEU A 22 -25.27 -8.51 -1.26
N GLN A 23 -24.33 -7.58 -1.42
CA GLN A 23 -24.65 -6.26 -2.02
C GLN A 23 -24.86 -6.34 -3.54
N ARG A 24 -24.38 -7.41 -4.19
CA ARG A 24 -24.69 -7.74 -5.59
C ARG A 24 -26.14 -8.22 -5.77
N GLN A 25 -26.75 -8.81 -4.73
CA GLN A 25 -28.14 -9.26 -4.76
C GLN A 25 -29.12 -8.10 -4.51
N GLN A 26 -28.73 -7.04 -3.80
CA GLN A 26 -29.60 -5.90 -3.51
C GLN A 26 -29.83 -4.92 -4.67
N TYR A 27 -28.98 -4.93 -5.71
CA TYR A 27 -29.09 -3.98 -6.83
C TYR A 27 -29.22 -4.63 -8.23
N ALA A 28 -29.45 -5.93 -8.29
CA ALA A 28 -29.73 -6.60 -9.56
C ALA A 28 -31.25 -6.55 -9.86
N TYR A 29 -31.71 -5.49 -10.53
CA TYR A 29 -32.98 -5.55 -11.27
C TYR A 29 -32.84 -6.56 -12.42
N PRO A 30 -33.82 -7.46 -12.64
CA PRO A 30 -33.70 -8.48 -13.66
C PRO A 30 -34.04 -7.91 -15.04
N MET A 31 -33.09 -8.00 -15.99
CA MET A 31 -33.43 -7.99 -17.41
C MET A 31 -34.15 -9.31 -17.73
N THR A 32 -35.43 -9.20 -18.02
CA THR A 32 -36.31 -10.25 -18.52
C THR A 32 -35.78 -10.83 -19.83
N ILE A 33 -35.52 -12.14 -19.84
CA ILE A 33 -35.62 -12.97 -21.04
C ILE A 33 -36.56 -14.12 -20.70
N LEU A 34 -37.67 -14.17 -21.46
CA LEU A 34 -38.70 -15.19 -21.43
C LEU A 34 -38.13 -16.58 -21.74
N ALA A 35 -38.35 -17.53 -20.83
CA ALA A 35 -38.50 -18.94 -21.18
C ALA A 35 -39.61 -19.54 -20.31
N ARG A 36 -40.54 -20.19 -20.99
CA ARG A 36 -41.84 -20.70 -20.55
C ARG A 36 -41.70 -22.16 -20.08
N GLN A 37 -42.64 -22.57 -19.20
CA GLN A 37 -42.97 -23.92 -18.69
C GLN A 37 -42.03 -24.51 -17.61
N GLY A 38 -42.51 -25.04 -16.48
CA GLY A 38 -43.87 -25.15 -15.95
C GLY A 38 -43.90 -25.92 -14.61
N SER A 39 -44.86 -25.54 -13.76
CA SER A 39 -45.59 -26.31 -12.72
C SER A 39 -44.87 -27.28 -11.78
N GLY A 40 -45.03 -27.04 -10.46
CA GLY A 40 -44.90 -28.07 -9.42
C GLY A 40 -44.79 -27.50 -8.00
N ALA A 41 -45.86 -27.63 -7.20
CA ALA A 41 -46.04 -27.29 -5.79
C ALA A 41 -44.87 -27.71 -4.85
N THR A 42 -44.67 -27.21 -3.61
CA THR A 42 -45.62 -26.94 -2.53
C THR A 42 -44.90 -26.20 -1.39
N GLU A 43 -45.65 -25.35 -0.71
CA GLU A 43 -45.35 -24.57 0.48
C GLU A 43 -45.07 -25.43 1.72
N LYS A 44 -44.11 -25.03 2.58
CA LYS A 44 -44.13 -25.33 4.03
C LYS A 44 -43.26 -24.38 4.84
N ARG A 45 -43.91 -23.81 5.86
CA ARG A 45 -43.51 -22.79 6.82
C ARG A 45 -43.10 -23.44 8.13
N ALA A 46 -41.96 -23.05 8.70
CA ALA A 46 -41.54 -23.26 10.10
C ALA A 46 -40.22 -22.48 10.31
N ALA A 47 -39.81 -21.96 11.45
CA ALA A 47 -40.38 -21.59 12.74
C ALA A 47 -39.20 -20.89 13.47
N ASP A 48 -39.49 -19.85 14.24
CA ASP A 48 -38.51 -19.10 15.04
C ASP A 48 -37.62 -20.00 15.92
N LYS A 49 -36.31 -19.72 15.92
CA LYS A 49 -35.41 -20.08 17.03
C LYS A 49 -34.41 -18.97 17.34
N LYS A 50 -34.79 -18.19 18.35
CA LYS A 50 -33.94 -17.31 19.17
C LYS A 50 -32.78 -18.14 19.76
N THR A 51 -31.53 -17.80 19.45
CA THR A 51 -30.35 -18.43 20.09
C THR A 51 -29.51 -17.37 20.78
N THR A 52 -29.49 -17.51 22.11
CA THR A 52 -28.82 -16.69 23.12
C THR A 52 -27.30 -16.78 22.99
N LEU A 53 -26.61 -15.63 22.98
CA LEU A 53 -25.14 -15.54 23.04
C LEU A 53 -24.62 -15.94 24.45
N PRO A 54 -23.50 -16.69 24.56
CA PRO A 54 -22.85 -16.94 25.85
C PRO A 54 -22.01 -15.73 26.32
N PRO A 55 -21.76 -15.59 27.63
CA PRO A 55 -21.23 -14.38 28.25
C PRO A 55 -19.73 -14.18 27.98
N ILE A 56 -19.36 -12.91 27.79
CA ILE A 56 -17.99 -12.42 27.60
C ILE A 56 -17.28 -12.40 28.96
N ILE A 57 -16.21 -13.19 29.10
CA ILE A 57 -15.26 -13.10 30.22
C ILE A 57 -14.04 -12.29 29.72
N PRO A 58 -13.69 -11.16 30.35
CA PRO A 58 -12.53 -10.37 29.94
C PRO A 58 -11.21 -11.05 30.36
N PRO A 59 -10.19 -11.16 29.49
CA PRO A 59 -8.88 -11.65 29.91
C PRO A 59 -8.12 -10.58 30.71
N LYS A 60 -7.56 -11.03 31.84
CA LYS A 60 -6.72 -10.27 32.78
C LYS A 60 -5.55 -9.58 32.08
N ILE A 61 -5.46 -8.28 32.29
CA ILE A 61 -4.27 -7.47 32.02
C ILE A 61 -3.27 -7.75 33.15
N SER A 62 -2.04 -8.11 32.79
CA SER A 62 -0.90 -8.07 33.72
C SER A 62 0.27 -7.43 32.96
N PRO A 63 0.87 -6.35 33.49
CA PRO A 63 1.90 -5.60 32.80
C PRO A 63 3.24 -6.33 32.91
N ILE A 64 3.93 -6.51 31.78
CA ILE A 64 5.35 -6.86 31.76
C ILE A 64 6.08 -5.60 31.31
N GLU A 65 6.71 -4.92 32.25
CA GLU A 65 7.66 -3.84 31.99
C GLU A 65 8.79 -4.35 31.08
N PRO A 66 9.10 -3.68 29.96
CA PRO A 66 10.34 -3.94 29.26
C PRO A 66 11.48 -3.21 29.97
N LYS A 67 12.42 -3.99 30.52
CA LYS A 67 13.74 -3.48 30.92
C LYS A 67 14.45 -2.92 29.70
N TYR A 68 14.65 -1.60 29.68
CA TYR A 68 15.49 -0.91 28.71
C TYR A 68 16.95 -1.31 28.90
N SER A 69 17.54 -1.84 27.83
CA SER A 69 18.99 -1.90 27.69
C SER A 69 19.41 -0.61 26.96
N GLN A 70 20.06 0.30 27.68
CA GLN A 70 20.76 1.42 27.05
C GLN A 70 21.86 0.85 26.16
N CYS A 71 21.83 1.10 24.85
CA CYS A 71 23.00 0.91 24.00
C CYS A 71 23.68 2.27 23.84
N LYS A 72 24.82 2.39 24.53
CA LYS A 72 25.88 3.34 24.25
C LYS A 72 26.38 3.13 22.81
N GLU A 73 26.80 4.22 22.19
CA GLU A 73 27.73 4.21 21.06
C GLU A 73 28.96 3.38 21.45
N ASP A 74 29.19 2.30 20.72
CA ASP A 74 30.51 1.70 20.54
C ASP A 74 30.61 1.30 19.07
N ASP A 75 31.59 1.91 18.39
CA ASP A 75 31.99 1.61 17.03
C ASP A 75 32.40 0.13 16.87
N THR A 76 32.22 -0.37 15.64
CA THR A 76 32.69 -1.66 15.10
C THR A 76 31.86 -2.92 15.42
N ALA A 77 30.78 -3.14 14.66
CA ALA A 77 30.20 -4.47 14.46
C ALA A 77 29.70 -4.71 13.03
N SER A 78 30.59 -5.28 12.20
CA SER A 78 30.33 -6.13 11.02
C SER A 78 29.20 -5.71 10.07
N THR A 79 29.48 -4.74 9.20
CA THR A 79 28.84 -4.66 7.88
C THR A 79 28.95 -6.01 7.17
N ALA A 80 27.85 -6.50 6.60
CA ALA A 80 27.81 -7.74 5.84
C ALA A 80 28.69 -7.60 4.58
N SER A 81 29.97 -7.92 4.75
CA SER A 81 30.97 -7.90 3.70
C SER A 81 30.69 -9.00 2.68
N TRP A 82 30.75 -8.62 1.40
CA TRP A 82 30.72 -9.46 0.21
C TRP A 82 31.60 -10.71 0.29
N SER A 83 32.66 -10.67 1.10
CA SER A 83 33.59 -11.79 1.30
C SER A 83 33.00 -12.99 2.04
N LYS A 84 31.82 -12.89 2.67
CA LYS A 84 31.24 -13.95 3.52
C LYS A 84 30.06 -14.71 2.88
N TRP A 85 29.83 -14.57 1.57
CA TRP A 85 28.74 -15.25 0.86
C TRP A 85 29.28 -16.32 -0.13
N PRO A 86 28.67 -17.51 -0.26
CA PRO A 86 27.46 -18.02 0.41
C PRO A 86 27.72 -18.50 1.85
N PRO A 87 26.69 -18.53 2.71
CA PRO A 87 26.84 -19.06 4.06
C PRO A 87 27.25 -20.54 4.01
N THR A 88 28.19 -20.93 4.86
CA THR A 88 28.64 -22.32 5.04
C THR A 88 27.44 -23.17 5.44
N LYS A 89 27.12 -24.19 4.63
CA LYS A 89 26.06 -25.15 4.92
C LYS A 89 26.46 -25.96 6.16
N THR A 90 25.70 -25.85 7.23
CA THR A 90 25.75 -26.82 8.32
C THR A 90 24.99 -28.07 7.88
N ASP A 91 25.72 -29.15 7.64
CA ASP A 91 25.16 -30.43 7.23
C ASP A 91 24.29 -31.03 8.33
N THR A 92 22.99 -30.82 8.24
CA THR A 92 22.00 -31.58 9.00
C THR A 92 21.31 -32.57 8.07
N LYS A 93 21.77 -33.84 8.14
CA LYS A 93 21.14 -34.98 7.49
C LYS A 93 19.71 -35.15 8.01
N LYS A 94 18.68 -34.82 7.21
CA LYS A 94 17.33 -35.41 7.33
C LYS A 94 16.71 -35.65 5.96
N ALA A 95 16.30 -36.91 5.76
CA ALA A 95 15.66 -37.41 4.56
C ALA A 95 14.26 -36.81 4.36
N SER A 96 13.99 -36.25 3.16
CA SER A 96 12.66 -36.21 2.53
C SER A 96 12.80 -35.81 1.04
N THR A 97 12.59 -36.77 0.15
CA THR A 97 12.99 -36.74 -1.27
C THR A 97 12.10 -35.87 -2.19
N GLN A 98 11.33 -34.92 -1.66
CA GLN A 98 10.42 -34.11 -2.51
C GLN A 98 10.50 -32.58 -2.29
N ARG A 99 11.10 -32.12 -1.18
CA ARG A 99 11.34 -30.67 -0.93
C ARG A 99 12.65 -30.16 -1.53
N LEU A 100 13.58 -31.06 -1.86
CA LEU A 100 14.95 -30.73 -2.28
C LEU A 100 15.07 -30.15 -3.70
N SER A 101 14.06 -30.19 -4.59
CA SER A 101 14.25 -29.68 -5.96
C SER A 101 14.03 -28.17 -6.10
N ARG A 102 13.13 -27.55 -5.32
CA ARG A 102 12.85 -26.11 -5.44
C ARG A 102 13.92 -25.23 -4.81
N GLU A 103 14.37 -25.57 -3.61
CA GLU A 103 15.44 -24.81 -2.93
C GLU A 103 16.76 -24.93 -3.71
N ASN A 104 17.02 -26.09 -4.34
CA ASN A 104 18.20 -26.28 -5.19
C ASN A 104 18.09 -25.52 -6.52
N VAL A 105 16.92 -25.46 -7.16
CA VAL A 105 16.70 -24.67 -8.39
C VAL A 105 16.73 -23.17 -8.12
N GLU A 106 16.10 -22.71 -7.04
CA GLU A 106 16.20 -21.31 -6.60
C GLU A 106 17.67 -20.96 -6.33
N SER A 107 18.35 -21.74 -5.49
CA SER A 107 19.78 -21.53 -5.18
C SER A 107 20.66 -21.55 -6.43
N TYR A 108 20.35 -22.39 -7.41
CA TYR A 108 21.08 -22.49 -8.68
C TYR A 108 20.86 -21.26 -9.57
N MET A 109 19.60 -20.85 -9.78
CA MET A 109 19.27 -19.64 -10.55
C MET A 109 19.88 -18.39 -9.90
N PHE A 110 19.84 -18.30 -8.56
CA PHE A 110 20.49 -17.22 -7.81
C PHE A 110 22.00 -17.26 -8.00
N LYS A 111 22.63 -18.42 -7.84
CA LYS A 111 24.07 -18.57 -8.06
C LYS A 111 24.46 -18.12 -9.46
N HIS A 112 23.71 -18.53 -10.49
CA HIS A 112 24.02 -18.17 -11.87
C HIS A 112 23.83 -16.68 -12.16
N PHE A 113 22.79 -16.06 -11.60
CA PHE A 113 22.59 -14.61 -11.67
C PHE A 113 23.74 -13.86 -10.98
N PHE A 114 24.20 -14.32 -9.81
CA PHE A 114 25.32 -13.71 -9.11
C PHE A 114 26.66 -13.94 -9.81
N ASP A 115 26.88 -15.11 -10.42
CA ASP A 115 28.08 -15.39 -11.22
C ASP A 115 28.11 -14.49 -12.47
N TYR A 116 26.95 -14.22 -13.07
CA TYR A 116 26.80 -13.25 -14.16
C TYR A 116 27.16 -11.82 -13.71
N ILE A 117 26.62 -11.37 -12.56
CA ILE A 117 26.94 -10.07 -11.95
C ILE A 117 28.45 -9.95 -11.69
N LYS A 118 29.10 -10.97 -11.12
CA LYS A 118 30.55 -10.98 -10.82
C LYS A 118 31.42 -10.87 -12.07
N ASN A 119 31.04 -11.54 -13.16
CA ASN A 119 31.76 -11.39 -14.42
C ASN A 119 31.62 -9.98 -14.99
N TYR A 120 30.48 -9.34 -14.76
CA TYR A 120 30.21 -7.97 -15.16
C TYR A 120 30.98 -6.93 -14.32
N GLU A 121 31.16 -7.19 -13.01
CA GLU A 121 31.98 -6.37 -12.11
C GLU A 121 33.40 -6.18 -12.65
N LYS A 122 34.04 -7.29 -13.06
CA LYS A 122 35.40 -7.28 -13.64
C LYS A 122 35.48 -6.47 -14.94
N LEU A 123 34.42 -6.48 -15.74
CA LEU A 123 34.34 -5.71 -16.99
C LEU A 123 34.13 -4.22 -16.71
N LEU A 124 33.31 -3.87 -15.71
CA LEU A 124 33.05 -2.49 -15.30
C LEU A 124 34.26 -1.85 -14.61
N GLU A 125 34.94 -2.57 -13.71
CA GLU A 125 36.17 -2.09 -13.06
C GLU A 125 37.25 -1.75 -14.07
N LYS A 126 37.39 -2.57 -15.12
CA LYS A 126 38.40 -2.38 -16.16
C LYS A 126 38.08 -1.23 -17.10
N ASN A 127 36.82 -1.07 -17.49
CA ASN A 127 36.43 -0.15 -18.58
C ASN A 127 35.86 1.19 -18.07
N PHE A 128 35.26 1.24 -16.87
CA PHE A 128 34.53 2.41 -16.37
C PHE A 128 34.63 2.57 -14.83
N PRO A 129 35.78 2.99 -14.29
CA PRO A 129 36.00 3.10 -12.84
C PRO A 129 35.04 4.09 -12.16
N SER A 130 34.61 5.16 -12.85
CA SER A 130 33.64 6.13 -12.35
C SER A 130 32.24 5.52 -12.12
N ALA A 131 31.85 4.49 -12.88
CA ALA A 131 30.55 3.83 -12.77
C ALA A 131 30.44 2.87 -11.57
N MET A 132 31.55 2.60 -10.88
CA MET A 132 31.62 1.61 -9.80
C MET A 132 30.77 2.00 -8.58
N LYS A 133 30.65 3.30 -8.29
CA LYS A 133 29.78 3.78 -7.19
C LYS A 133 28.31 3.44 -7.45
N VAL A 134 27.84 3.63 -8.68
CA VAL A 134 26.46 3.32 -9.10
C VAL A 134 26.23 1.81 -9.08
N TYR A 135 27.21 1.05 -9.54
CA TYR A 135 27.16 -0.41 -9.52
C TYR A 135 27.04 -0.98 -8.10
N ARG A 136 27.83 -0.48 -7.14
CA ARG A 136 27.73 -0.95 -5.73
C ARG A 136 26.35 -0.70 -5.15
N THR A 137 25.81 0.52 -5.29
CA THR A 137 24.43 0.84 -4.86
C THR A 137 23.40 -0.08 -5.51
N TYR A 138 23.59 -0.44 -6.78
CA TYR A 138 22.70 -1.35 -7.48
C TYR A 138 22.75 -2.76 -6.89
N VAL A 139 23.93 -3.31 -6.60
CA VAL A 139 24.03 -4.68 -6.06
C VAL A 139 23.55 -4.75 -4.62
N ASP A 140 23.82 -3.73 -3.80
CA ASP A 140 23.18 -3.62 -2.47
C ASP A 140 21.65 -3.62 -2.62
N GLY A 141 21.13 -2.88 -3.61
CA GLY A 141 19.70 -2.86 -3.96
C GLY A 141 19.14 -4.22 -4.40
N VAL A 142 19.90 -5.05 -5.12
CA VAL A 142 19.51 -6.44 -5.45
C VAL A 142 19.29 -7.25 -4.18
N MET A 143 20.20 -7.15 -3.22
CA MET A 143 20.12 -7.90 -1.96
C MET A 143 18.93 -7.46 -1.12
N ASP A 144 18.74 -6.14 -0.97
CA ASP A 144 17.59 -5.59 -0.25
C ASP A 144 16.27 -6.03 -0.91
N PHE A 145 16.17 -5.92 -2.23
CA PHE A 145 14.98 -6.35 -2.97
C PHE A 145 14.69 -7.85 -2.80
N TYR A 146 15.72 -8.70 -2.82
CA TYR A 146 15.56 -10.13 -2.61
C TYR A 146 15.07 -10.46 -1.20
N ASN A 147 15.63 -9.81 -0.17
CA ASN A 147 15.22 -9.98 1.21
C ASN A 147 13.76 -9.57 1.42
N ASP A 148 13.37 -8.43 0.86
CA ASP A 148 12.00 -7.93 0.89
C ASP A 148 11.03 -8.83 0.11
N MET A 149 11.43 -9.35 -1.05
CA MET A 149 10.64 -10.35 -1.79
C MET A 149 10.42 -11.61 -0.97
N LYS A 150 11.46 -12.12 -0.28
CA LYS A 150 11.35 -13.29 0.58
C LYS A 150 10.42 -13.01 1.78
N ALA A 151 10.51 -11.83 2.38
CA ALA A 151 9.62 -11.41 3.45
C ALA A 151 8.17 -11.29 2.96
N TYR A 152 7.94 -10.67 1.79
CA TYR A 152 6.63 -10.60 1.15
C TYR A 152 6.02 -11.98 0.91
N LEU A 153 6.78 -12.95 0.39
CA LEU A 153 6.29 -14.31 0.19
C LEU A 153 5.89 -15.00 1.50
N LYS A 154 6.57 -14.70 2.62
CA LYS A 154 6.15 -15.17 3.95
C LYS A 154 4.84 -14.51 4.38
N ILE A 155 4.72 -13.19 4.22
CA ILE A 155 3.53 -12.42 4.55
C ILE A 155 2.31 -12.94 3.76
N VAL A 156 2.45 -13.16 2.46
CA VAL A 156 1.38 -13.73 1.61
C VAL A 156 0.90 -15.07 2.14
N ARG A 157 1.82 -15.94 2.61
CA ARG A 157 1.44 -17.22 3.23
C ARG A 157 0.70 -17.02 4.55
N ILE A 158 1.14 -16.09 5.39
CA ILE A 158 0.46 -15.76 6.66
C ILE A 158 -0.96 -15.26 6.38
N VAL A 159 -1.13 -14.31 5.47
CA VAL A 159 -2.44 -13.73 5.12
C VAL A 159 -3.39 -14.78 4.56
N ASN A 160 -2.90 -15.70 3.74
CA ASN A 160 -3.74 -16.74 3.14
C ASN A 160 -4.08 -17.90 4.10
N ASN A 161 -3.25 -18.15 5.11
CA ASN A 161 -3.45 -19.27 6.04
C ASN A 161 -4.06 -18.84 7.39
N SER A 162 -3.95 -17.56 7.75
CA SER A 162 -4.48 -17.02 9.01
C SER A 162 -5.97 -16.69 8.88
N SER A 163 -6.76 -17.08 9.88
CA SER A 163 -8.17 -16.65 9.99
C SER A 163 -8.32 -15.13 10.14
N MET A 164 -7.30 -14.45 10.64
CA MET A 164 -7.29 -12.99 10.82
C MET A 164 -6.85 -12.23 9.55
N GLY A 165 -6.36 -12.92 8.51
CA GLY A 165 -5.94 -12.30 7.25
C GLY A 165 -4.94 -11.15 7.44
N LEU A 166 -5.26 -9.97 6.89
CA LEU A 166 -4.43 -8.76 7.01
C LEU A 166 -4.33 -8.20 8.44
N LYS A 167 -5.32 -8.46 9.31
CA LYS A 167 -5.30 -7.96 10.69
C LYS A 167 -4.21 -8.61 11.55
N ALA A 168 -3.69 -9.76 11.11
CA ALA A 168 -2.57 -10.45 11.75
C ALA A 168 -1.22 -9.75 11.52
N LEU A 169 -1.14 -8.85 10.54
CA LEU A 169 0.12 -8.22 10.16
C LEU A 169 0.41 -6.98 11.01
N ASN A 170 1.69 -6.73 11.22
CA ASN A 170 2.17 -5.46 11.72
C ASN A 170 2.17 -4.39 10.62
N ARG A 171 2.40 -3.12 10.98
CA ARG A 171 2.42 -2.00 10.04
C ARG A 171 3.48 -2.18 8.95
N LYS A 172 4.72 -2.55 9.31
CA LYS A 172 5.82 -2.71 8.33
C LYS A 172 5.54 -3.83 7.34
N GLU A 173 4.93 -4.93 7.79
CA GLU A 173 4.48 -6.03 6.95
C GLU A 173 3.35 -5.60 6.01
N LEU A 174 2.40 -4.78 6.47
CA LEU A 174 1.36 -4.20 5.61
C LEU A 174 1.95 -3.26 4.55
N GLU A 175 2.88 -2.39 4.94
CA GLU A 175 3.57 -1.49 4.01
C GLU A 175 4.33 -2.29 2.94
N LEU A 176 5.06 -3.33 3.36
CA LEU A 176 5.76 -4.24 2.46
C LEU A 176 4.78 -4.99 1.54
N TYR A 177 3.65 -5.46 2.08
CA TYR A 177 2.60 -6.13 1.32
C TYR A 177 2.00 -5.24 0.24
N MET A 178 1.79 -3.95 0.53
CA MET A 178 1.28 -2.96 -0.43
C MET A 178 2.33 -2.59 -1.49
N GLN A 179 3.60 -2.50 -1.12
CA GLN A 179 4.68 -2.01 -1.97
C GLN A 179 5.21 -3.08 -2.95
N MET A 180 5.51 -4.30 -2.44
CA MET A 180 6.27 -5.29 -3.19
C MET A 180 5.67 -5.73 -4.52
N PRO A 181 4.34 -5.93 -4.68
CA PRO A 181 3.77 -6.27 -5.98
C PRO A 181 4.08 -5.22 -7.06
N ARG A 182 4.11 -3.94 -6.69
CA ARG A 182 4.40 -2.83 -7.61
C ARG A 182 5.88 -2.81 -7.99
N ASP A 183 6.75 -2.99 -7.01
CA ASP A 183 8.20 -3.03 -7.22
C ASP A 183 8.61 -4.23 -8.08
N MET A 184 8.01 -5.41 -7.84
CA MET A 184 8.24 -6.60 -8.66
C MET A 184 7.78 -6.39 -10.11
N MET A 185 6.58 -5.84 -10.34
CA MET A 185 6.11 -5.54 -11.70
C MET A 185 6.99 -4.52 -12.41
N LYS A 186 7.56 -3.57 -11.67
CA LYS A 186 8.42 -2.52 -12.22
C LYS A 186 9.81 -3.04 -12.61
N VAL A 187 10.39 -3.91 -11.78
CA VAL A 187 11.75 -4.44 -11.98
C VAL A 187 11.78 -5.65 -12.91
N ALA A 188 10.69 -6.43 -13.00
CA ALA A 188 10.64 -7.65 -13.80
C ALA A 188 11.02 -7.47 -15.30
N PRO A 189 10.55 -6.42 -16.02
CA PRO A 189 10.98 -6.17 -17.39
C PRO A 189 12.50 -5.93 -17.49
N SER A 190 13.05 -5.11 -16.60
CA SER A 190 14.48 -4.82 -16.54
C SER A 190 15.30 -6.10 -16.34
N LEU A 191 14.89 -6.94 -15.38
CA LEU A 191 15.56 -8.23 -15.11
C LEU A 191 15.47 -9.18 -16.32
N PHE A 192 14.34 -9.20 -17.01
CA PHE A 192 14.16 -10.02 -18.21
C PHE A 192 15.14 -9.63 -19.33
N PHE A 193 15.29 -8.34 -19.61
CA PHE A 193 16.23 -7.87 -20.64
C PHE A 193 17.70 -8.05 -20.26
N VAL A 194 18.04 -7.85 -18.98
CA VAL A 194 19.42 -8.02 -18.47
C VAL A 194 19.88 -9.49 -18.53
N ALA A 195 18.96 -10.44 -18.40
CA ALA A 195 19.26 -11.87 -18.45
C ALA A 195 19.63 -12.38 -19.86
N LEU A 196 19.39 -11.60 -20.92
CA LEU A 196 19.68 -11.99 -22.30
C LEU A 196 21.12 -11.56 -22.69
N PRO A 197 22.00 -12.45 -23.18
CA PRO A 197 23.41 -12.14 -23.39
C PRO A 197 23.69 -10.88 -24.24
N VAL A 198 23.11 -10.75 -25.43
CA VAL A 198 23.36 -9.58 -26.31
C VAL A 198 22.56 -8.35 -25.86
N VAL A 199 21.30 -8.54 -25.47
CA VAL A 199 20.39 -7.44 -25.09
C VAL A 199 20.80 -6.83 -23.76
N GLY A 200 21.32 -7.62 -22.82
CA GLY A 200 21.75 -7.16 -21.50
C GLY A 200 22.84 -6.10 -21.56
N TYR A 201 23.78 -6.20 -22.51
CA TYR A 201 24.83 -5.18 -22.70
C TYR A 201 24.28 -3.80 -23.08
N VAL A 202 23.16 -3.75 -23.83
CA VAL A 202 22.49 -2.49 -24.21
C VAL A 202 21.49 -2.05 -23.13
N ALA A 203 20.79 -3.00 -22.52
CA ALA A 203 19.77 -2.72 -21.51
C ALA A 203 20.37 -2.10 -20.24
N MET A 204 21.57 -2.52 -19.81
CA MET A 204 22.18 -2.04 -18.57
C MET A 204 22.49 -0.52 -18.58
N PRO A 205 23.19 0.03 -19.59
CA PRO A 205 23.37 1.48 -19.71
C PRO A 205 22.03 2.24 -19.72
N LEU A 206 21.02 1.71 -20.41
CA LEU A 206 19.69 2.33 -20.48
C LEU A 206 18.99 2.34 -19.11
N ILE A 207 19.04 1.23 -18.37
CA ILE A 207 18.47 1.10 -17.02
C ILE A 207 19.13 2.10 -16.07
N PHE A 208 20.45 2.26 -16.15
CA PHE A 208 21.19 3.23 -15.34
C PHE A 208 20.94 4.68 -15.74
N ALA A 209 20.65 4.95 -17.02
CA ALA A 209 20.26 6.28 -17.48
C ALA A 209 18.84 6.67 -17.03
N PHE A 210 17.94 5.69 -16.87
CA PHE A 210 16.52 5.90 -16.52
C PHE A 210 16.09 5.11 -15.26
N PRO A 211 16.72 5.36 -14.09
CA PRO A 211 16.50 4.55 -12.89
C PRO A 211 15.07 4.70 -12.34
N GLN A 212 14.43 5.85 -12.51
CA GLN A 212 13.07 6.08 -12.02
C GLN A 212 12.02 5.26 -12.79
N GLN A 213 12.25 4.99 -14.07
CA GLN A 213 11.33 4.26 -14.93
C GLN A 213 11.55 2.75 -14.80
N CYS A 214 12.82 2.31 -14.81
CA CYS A 214 13.20 0.90 -14.90
C CYS A 214 13.37 0.19 -13.56
N LEU A 215 13.61 0.93 -12.47
CA LEU A 215 13.96 0.36 -11.15
C LEU A 215 13.02 0.85 -10.04
N CYS A 216 12.96 0.09 -8.94
CA CYS A 216 12.27 0.50 -7.71
C CYS A 216 13.23 1.17 -6.72
N SER A 217 12.70 1.62 -5.59
CA SER A 217 13.46 2.37 -4.59
C SER A 217 14.70 1.65 -4.07
N HIS A 218 14.70 0.32 -4.04
CA HIS A 218 15.85 -0.49 -3.58
C HIS A 218 17.15 -0.12 -4.31
N PHE A 219 17.07 0.21 -5.60
CA PHE A 219 18.23 0.46 -6.45
C PHE A 219 18.65 1.94 -6.54
N TRP A 220 17.96 2.83 -5.86
CA TRP A 220 18.20 4.26 -5.92
C TRP A 220 19.13 4.72 -4.80
N THR A 221 19.99 5.70 -5.11
CA THR A 221 20.77 6.41 -4.09
C THR A 221 19.84 7.15 -3.12
N LEU A 222 20.33 7.50 -1.93
CA LEU A 222 19.54 8.27 -0.96
C LEU A 222 19.01 9.59 -1.53
N GLN A 223 19.83 10.27 -2.34
CA GLN A 223 19.43 11.48 -3.04
C GLN A 223 18.31 11.22 -4.06
N GLN A 224 18.48 10.23 -4.93
CA GLN A 224 17.45 9.85 -5.92
C GLN A 224 16.14 9.43 -5.24
N ARG A 225 16.21 8.70 -4.12
CA ARG A 225 15.02 8.33 -3.33
C ARG A 225 14.25 9.57 -2.89
N ALA A 226 14.93 10.56 -2.32
CA ALA A 226 14.31 11.80 -1.87
C ALA A 226 13.67 12.58 -3.04
N GLU A 227 14.45 12.80 -4.12
CA GLU A 227 13.99 13.54 -5.30
C GLU A 227 12.79 12.86 -5.98
N PHE A 228 12.86 11.55 -6.21
CA PHE A 228 11.79 10.81 -6.90
C PHE A 228 10.53 10.69 -6.03
N GLN A 229 10.69 10.56 -4.71
CA GLN A 229 9.55 10.53 -3.78
C GLN A 229 8.84 11.88 -3.75
N GLN A 230 9.59 12.98 -3.69
CA GLN A 230 9.04 14.34 -3.74
C GLN A 230 8.35 14.62 -5.09
N ALA A 231 8.98 14.25 -6.21
CA ALA A 231 8.38 14.39 -7.54
C ALA A 231 7.08 13.57 -7.69
N ALA A 232 7.05 12.34 -7.16
CA ALA A 232 5.86 11.50 -7.15
C ALA A 232 4.74 12.11 -6.30
N LEU A 233 5.06 12.63 -5.11
CA LEU A 233 4.10 13.33 -4.27
C LEU A 233 3.55 14.59 -4.96
N LYS A 234 4.41 15.43 -5.54
CA LYS A 234 3.99 16.62 -6.29
C LYS A 234 2.99 16.27 -7.40
N LYS A 235 3.25 15.21 -8.16
CA LYS A 235 2.32 14.72 -9.20
C LYS A 235 0.97 14.29 -8.61
N ARG A 236 0.95 13.64 -7.45
CA ARG A 236 -0.28 13.23 -6.74
C ARG A 236 -1.07 14.46 -6.27
N LEU A 237 -0.41 15.40 -5.61
CA LEU A 237 -1.02 16.59 -5.01
C LEU A 237 -1.69 17.53 -6.04
N LYS A 238 -1.18 17.58 -7.27
CA LYS A 238 -1.83 18.33 -8.37
C LYS A 238 -3.27 17.90 -8.62
N ASN A 239 -3.66 16.67 -8.24
CA ASN A 239 -5.02 16.17 -8.38
C ASN A 239 -5.98 16.64 -7.28
N ASN A 240 -5.47 17.21 -6.17
CA ASN A 240 -6.33 17.63 -5.05
C ASN A 240 -7.34 18.70 -5.49
N LYS A 241 -6.89 19.71 -6.24
CA LYS A 241 -7.74 20.82 -6.71
C LYS A 241 -8.86 20.31 -7.65
N PRO A 242 -8.57 19.53 -8.72
CA PRO A 242 -9.62 18.91 -9.53
C PRO A 242 -10.62 18.06 -8.72
N VAL A 243 -10.14 17.24 -7.78
CA VAL A 243 -11.00 16.40 -6.93
C VAL A 243 -11.93 17.26 -6.08
N LEU A 244 -11.39 18.30 -5.41
CA LEU A 244 -12.18 19.24 -4.61
C LEU A 244 -13.24 19.95 -5.44
N ARG A 245 -12.92 20.38 -6.67
CA ARG A 245 -13.87 21.04 -7.56
C ARG A 245 -15.02 20.11 -7.96
N ILE A 246 -14.74 18.82 -8.17
CA ILE A 246 -15.81 17.85 -8.42
C ILE A 246 -16.67 17.64 -7.17
N LEU A 247 -16.07 17.55 -5.97
CA LEU A 247 -16.83 17.46 -4.71
C LEU A 247 -17.80 18.62 -4.56
N GLN A 248 -17.32 19.85 -4.77
CA GLN A 248 -18.13 21.07 -4.74
C GLN A 248 -19.24 21.06 -5.80
N SER A 249 -18.95 20.62 -7.02
CA SER A 249 -19.95 20.57 -8.10
C SER A 249 -21.09 19.58 -7.83
N LYS A 250 -20.82 18.52 -7.08
CA LYS A 250 -21.78 17.46 -6.72
C LYS A 250 -22.66 17.81 -5.53
N LEU A 251 -22.28 18.81 -4.73
CA LEU A 251 -22.96 19.17 -3.47
C LEU A 251 -24.46 19.41 -3.68
N LYS A 252 -24.83 20.11 -4.76
CA LYS A 252 -26.24 20.38 -5.11
C LYS A 252 -27.11 19.13 -5.27
N ASN A 253 -26.52 17.99 -5.61
CA ASN A 253 -27.24 16.74 -5.81
C ASN A 253 -27.49 16.00 -4.48
N ALA A 254 -26.76 16.37 -3.41
CA ALA A 254 -26.87 15.78 -2.08
C ALA A 254 -27.71 16.64 -1.11
N LYS A 255 -28.47 17.64 -1.62
CA LYS A 255 -29.29 18.58 -0.82
C LYS A 255 -30.29 17.93 0.12
N LYS A 256 -30.71 16.70 -0.15
CA LYS A 256 -31.70 15.96 0.65
C LYS A 256 -31.08 15.26 1.86
N HIS A 257 -29.76 15.13 1.90
CA HIS A 257 -29.06 14.42 2.97
C HIS A 257 -28.95 15.30 4.23
N GLU A 258 -29.05 14.70 5.41
CA GLU A 258 -29.05 15.40 6.69
C GLU A 258 -27.75 16.22 6.89
N ASN A 259 -26.59 15.62 6.62
CA ASN A 259 -25.28 16.30 6.71
C ASN A 259 -24.92 17.21 5.51
N HIS A 260 -25.88 17.61 4.67
CA HIS A 260 -25.59 18.48 3.52
C HIS A 260 -25.01 19.83 3.93
N GLU A 261 -25.59 20.48 4.95
CA GLU A 261 -25.15 21.81 5.41
C GLU A 261 -23.73 21.75 6.01
N GLU A 262 -23.43 20.72 6.79
CA GLU A 262 -22.10 20.49 7.34
C GLU A 262 -21.08 20.22 6.23
N LEU A 263 -21.41 19.41 5.21
CA LEU A 263 -20.53 19.20 4.06
C LEU A 263 -20.32 20.51 3.28
N GLN A 264 -21.36 21.32 3.12
CA GLN A 264 -21.25 22.65 2.50
C GLN A 264 -20.26 23.53 3.28
N GLN A 265 -20.33 23.52 4.60
CA GLN A 265 -19.39 24.24 5.47
C GLN A 265 -17.95 23.73 5.28
N VAL A 266 -17.73 22.41 5.32
CA VAL A 266 -16.41 21.79 5.10
C VAL A 266 -15.82 22.20 3.76
N LEU A 267 -16.60 22.09 2.67
CA LEU A 267 -16.14 22.43 1.33
C LEU A 267 -15.93 23.95 1.14
N GLY A 268 -16.70 24.77 1.86
CA GLY A 268 -16.52 26.22 1.93
C GLY A 268 -15.21 26.61 2.62
N MET A 269 -14.92 26.01 3.78
CA MET A 269 -13.65 26.20 4.49
C MET A 269 -12.45 25.82 3.60
N LEU A 270 -12.52 24.66 2.94
CA LEU A 270 -11.48 24.22 2.03
C LEU A 270 -11.30 25.17 0.84
N GLY A 271 -12.40 25.71 0.30
CA GLY A 271 -12.38 26.70 -0.77
C GLY A 271 -11.77 28.05 -0.37
N SER A 272 -11.92 28.44 0.90
CA SER A 272 -11.40 29.68 1.47
C SER A 272 -9.98 29.56 2.06
N GLY A 273 -9.35 28.38 1.98
CA GLY A 273 -7.99 28.16 2.48
C GLY A 273 -7.88 27.69 3.94
N PHE A 274 -9.00 27.45 4.63
CA PHE A 274 -9.02 26.95 6.01
C PHE A 274 -9.03 25.42 6.08
N HIS A 275 -8.67 24.86 7.23
CA HIS A 275 -8.69 23.42 7.50
C HIS A 275 -9.89 23.04 8.38
N PRO A 276 -10.76 22.11 7.93
CA PRO A 276 -11.90 21.66 8.74
C PRO A 276 -11.43 20.90 9.99
N ASN A 277 -12.13 21.06 11.11
CA ASN A 277 -11.84 20.29 12.32
C ASN A 277 -12.15 18.79 12.09
N VAL A 278 -11.42 17.91 12.78
CA VAL A 278 -11.62 16.46 12.76
C VAL A 278 -13.06 16.08 13.10
N GLU A 279 -13.66 16.71 14.13
CA GLU A 279 -15.04 16.38 14.53
C GLU A 279 -16.06 16.76 13.45
N LEU A 280 -15.87 17.91 12.79
CA LEU A 280 -16.72 18.31 11.68
C LEU A 280 -16.60 17.36 10.48
N LEU A 281 -15.39 16.83 10.22
CA LEU A 281 -15.20 15.80 9.20
C LEU A 281 -15.89 14.48 9.55
N LEU A 282 -15.90 14.09 10.83
CA LEU A 282 -16.56 12.87 11.27
C LEU A 282 -18.09 12.94 11.14
N ASN A 283 -18.69 14.11 11.36
CA ASN A 283 -20.13 14.30 11.19
C ASN A 283 -20.59 14.08 9.75
N VAL A 284 -19.77 14.46 8.76
CA VAL A 284 -20.14 14.35 7.35
C VAL A 284 -19.83 12.98 6.74
N LYS A 285 -19.42 11.97 7.52
CA LYS A 285 -19.00 10.68 6.94
C LYS A 285 -20.12 9.97 6.18
N ASP A 286 -21.35 10.03 6.69
CA ASP A 286 -22.47 9.24 6.20
C ASP A 286 -22.89 9.65 4.77
N ILE A 287 -22.69 10.93 4.40
CA ILE A 287 -22.97 11.44 3.04
C ILE A 287 -22.10 10.79 1.96
N PHE A 288 -20.96 10.20 2.33
CA PHE A 288 -20.05 9.49 1.41
C PHE A 288 -20.42 8.02 1.22
N SER A 289 -21.39 7.51 1.99
CA SER A 289 -21.95 6.16 1.81
C SER A 289 -23.03 6.13 0.73
N GLU A 290 -23.51 7.30 0.29
CA GLU A 290 -24.63 7.44 -0.65
C GLU A 290 -24.24 8.18 -1.95
N PRO A 291 -25.02 8.00 -3.04
CA PRO A 291 -24.87 8.82 -4.23
C PRO A 291 -25.09 10.32 -3.92
N PRO A 292 -24.28 11.23 -4.50
CA PRO A 292 -23.36 11.04 -5.61
C PRO A 292 -21.89 10.79 -5.19
N TYR A 293 -21.64 10.51 -3.92
CA TYR A 293 -20.30 10.45 -3.34
C TYR A 293 -19.81 9.04 -3.10
N ASP A 294 -20.69 8.04 -2.99
CA ASP A 294 -20.31 6.64 -2.89
C ASP A 294 -19.37 6.22 -4.03
N LEU A 295 -18.50 5.26 -3.75
CA LEU A 295 -17.43 4.84 -4.66
C LEU A 295 -17.96 4.30 -6.00
N TYR A 296 -19.18 3.74 -6.03
CA TYR A 296 -19.75 3.08 -7.20
C TYR A 296 -20.54 4.04 -8.11
N SER A 297 -21.02 5.18 -7.60
CA SER A 297 -21.63 6.24 -8.41
C SER A 297 -20.63 7.22 -9.04
N LEU A 298 -19.34 7.08 -8.74
CA LEU A 298 -18.30 7.97 -9.28
C LEU A 298 -18.12 7.78 -10.79
N SER A 299 -18.04 8.91 -11.52
CA SER A 299 -17.75 8.88 -12.96
C SER A 299 -16.33 8.39 -13.23
N GLY A 300 -16.10 7.81 -14.42
CA GLY A 300 -14.79 7.30 -14.81
C GLY A 300 -13.66 8.34 -14.78
N LYS A 301 -13.97 9.62 -15.05
CA LYS A 301 -13.04 10.75 -14.92
C LYS A 301 -12.68 11.01 -13.45
N HIS A 302 -13.67 10.97 -12.56
CA HIS A 302 -13.46 11.15 -11.13
C HIS A 302 -12.63 10.00 -10.53
N LEU A 303 -12.96 8.75 -10.87
CA LEU A 303 -12.18 7.58 -10.47
C LEU A 303 -10.71 7.70 -10.93
N ASN A 304 -10.47 8.19 -12.15
CA ASN A 304 -9.11 8.40 -12.65
C ASN A 304 -8.31 9.42 -11.79
N LEU A 305 -8.95 10.53 -11.40
CA LEU A 305 -8.33 11.54 -10.55
C LEU A 305 -8.02 10.99 -9.15
N LEU A 306 -8.93 10.21 -8.56
CA LEU A 306 -8.68 9.54 -7.29
C LEU A 306 -7.55 8.51 -7.42
N CYS A 307 -7.48 7.76 -8.52
CA CYS A 307 -6.38 6.82 -8.74
C CYS A 307 -5.03 7.55 -8.80
N GLN A 308 -4.97 8.69 -9.50
CA GLN A 308 -3.77 9.52 -9.60
C GLN A 308 -3.40 10.17 -8.25
N LEU A 309 -4.40 10.60 -7.47
CA LEU A 309 -4.22 11.13 -6.11
C LEU A 309 -3.55 10.12 -5.18
N HIS A 310 -4.00 8.87 -5.21
CA HIS A 310 -3.47 7.78 -4.38
C HIS A 310 -2.25 7.07 -4.97
N GLY A 311 -1.85 7.42 -6.20
CA GLY A 311 -0.74 6.76 -6.88
C GLY A 311 -1.01 5.27 -7.18
N VAL A 312 -2.25 4.92 -7.48
CA VAL A 312 -2.69 3.56 -7.86
C VAL A 312 -2.93 3.48 -9.37
N PRO A 313 -2.94 2.26 -9.96
CA PRO A 313 -3.12 2.10 -11.40
C PRO A 313 -4.42 2.74 -11.94
N THR A 314 -4.32 3.38 -13.10
CA THR A 314 -5.42 4.15 -13.72
C THR A 314 -6.07 3.45 -14.92
N LEU A 315 -5.63 2.25 -15.30
CA LEU A 315 -6.07 1.62 -16.55
C LEU A 315 -7.38 0.83 -16.36
N LEU A 316 -7.27 -0.38 -15.82
CA LEU A 316 -8.40 -1.28 -15.55
C LEU A 316 -8.65 -1.37 -14.04
N PHE A 317 -9.85 -1.80 -13.65
CA PHE A 317 -10.20 -2.11 -12.25
C PHE A 317 -9.96 -0.94 -11.27
N LYS A 318 -10.14 0.32 -11.70
CA LYS A 318 -9.93 1.53 -10.90
C LYS A 318 -10.60 1.47 -9.53
N THR A 319 -11.89 1.10 -9.50
CA THR A 319 -12.67 0.95 -8.27
C THR A 319 -12.06 -0.07 -7.32
N TYR A 320 -11.60 -1.22 -7.84
CA TYR A 320 -10.92 -2.23 -7.06
C TYR A 320 -9.60 -1.70 -6.49
N HIS A 321 -8.77 -1.05 -7.31
CA HIS A 321 -7.48 -0.52 -6.85
C HIS A 321 -7.64 0.57 -5.79
N LEU A 322 -8.66 1.40 -5.91
CA LEU A 322 -9.00 2.41 -4.91
C LEU A 322 -9.47 1.76 -3.61
N TRP A 323 -10.40 0.82 -3.70
CA TRP A 323 -10.89 0.07 -2.54
C TRP A 323 -9.76 -0.68 -1.84
N GLU A 324 -8.92 -1.40 -2.59
CA GLU A 324 -7.78 -2.17 -2.06
C GLU A 324 -6.77 -1.24 -1.38
N HIS A 325 -6.47 -0.08 -1.97
CA HIS A 325 -5.58 0.89 -1.36
C HIS A 325 -6.14 1.45 -0.06
N ALA A 326 -7.39 1.91 -0.07
CA ALA A 326 -8.03 2.44 1.13
C ALA A 326 -8.12 1.38 2.24
N PHE A 327 -8.48 0.15 1.88
CA PHE A 327 -8.52 -0.98 2.80
C PHE A 327 -7.14 -1.28 3.41
N LEU A 328 -6.08 -1.30 2.61
CA LEU A 328 -4.71 -1.52 3.09
C LEU A 328 -4.24 -0.41 4.02
N VAL A 329 -4.43 0.86 3.65
CA VAL A 329 -4.00 2.00 4.46
C VAL A 329 -4.81 2.09 5.76
N HIS A 330 -6.12 1.80 5.73
CA HIS A 330 -6.93 1.70 6.95
C HIS A 330 -6.41 0.59 7.88
N ASN A 331 -6.06 -0.60 7.36
CA ASN A 331 -5.45 -1.65 8.18
C ASN A 331 -4.07 -1.25 8.73
N MET A 332 -3.30 -0.43 8.00
CA MET A 332 -2.06 0.16 8.52
C MET A 332 -2.35 1.13 9.68
N ASP A 333 -3.39 1.96 9.57
CA ASP A 333 -3.82 2.86 10.65
C ASP A 333 -4.21 2.05 11.91
N GLN A 334 -4.95 0.96 11.74
CA GLN A 334 -5.29 0.04 12.84
C GLN A 334 -4.03 -0.63 13.43
N ALA A 335 -3.06 -1.01 12.60
CA ALA A 335 -1.80 -1.58 13.07
C ALA A 335 -0.97 -0.58 13.89
N ILE A 336 -0.95 0.70 13.49
CA ILE A 336 -0.31 1.77 14.27
C ILE A 336 -0.91 1.86 15.67
N LEU A 337 -2.23 1.76 15.81
CA LEU A 337 -2.88 1.76 17.12
C LEU A 337 -2.45 0.53 17.96
N ARG A 338 -2.42 -0.67 17.35
CA ARG A 338 -1.99 -1.91 18.02
C ARG A 338 -0.53 -1.86 18.50
N GLU A 339 0.33 -1.15 17.76
CA GLU A 339 1.76 -0.99 18.06
C GLU A 339 2.06 0.11 19.08
N GLY A 340 1.03 0.77 19.64
CA GLY A 340 1.20 1.80 20.66
C GLY A 340 1.14 3.25 20.12
N HIS A 341 0.44 3.49 19.02
CA HIS A 341 0.23 4.82 18.40
C HIS A 341 1.49 5.46 17.76
N VAL A 342 1.27 6.60 17.09
CA VAL A 342 2.26 7.30 16.24
C VAL A 342 3.55 7.68 16.97
N HIS A 343 3.49 8.02 18.26
CA HIS A 343 4.66 8.48 19.03
C HIS A 343 5.69 7.38 19.27
N ASN A 344 5.29 6.11 19.17
CA ASN A 344 6.20 4.96 19.32
C ASN A 344 6.84 4.53 17.98
N MET A 345 6.54 5.24 16.89
CA MET A 345 7.12 4.96 15.57
C MET A 345 8.47 5.64 15.40
N HIS A 346 9.37 5.00 14.66
CA HIS A 346 10.65 5.62 14.26
C HIS A 346 10.40 6.87 13.39
N PRO A 347 11.21 7.94 13.48
CA PRO A 347 11.01 9.17 12.70
C PRO A 347 10.89 8.95 11.18
N ASP A 348 11.65 8.01 10.61
CA ASP A 348 11.53 7.67 9.19
C ASP A 348 10.22 6.95 8.85
N ASP A 349 9.68 6.16 9.77
CA ASP A 349 8.38 5.49 9.61
C ASP A 349 7.22 6.51 9.67
N ILE A 350 7.36 7.53 10.51
CA ILE A 350 6.44 8.68 10.58
C ILE A 350 6.47 9.43 9.23
N ARG A 351 7.66 9.78 8.74
CA ARG A 351 7.84 10.45 7.45
C ARG A 351 7.22 9.64 6.30
N ARG A 352 7.46 8.33 6.27
CA ARG A 352 6.89 7.42 5.26
C ARG A 352 5.36 7.38 5.34
N SER A 353 4.81 7.34 6.55
CA SER A 353 3.38 7.36 6.79
C SER A 353 2.70 8.64 6.30
N CYS A 354 3.35 9.79 6.46
CA CYS A 354 2.91 11.07 5.89
C CYS A 354 2.85 11.00 4.36
N TYR A 355 3.92 10.51 3.72
CA TYR A 355 3.97 10.37 2.25
C TYR A 355 2.87 9.47 1.69
N ILE A 356 2.59 8.32 2.33
CA ILE A 356 1.51 7.41 1.89
C ILE A 356 0.18 8.16 1.85
N ARG A 357 -0.10 8.96 2.87
CA ARG A 357 -1.38 9.69 3.07
C ARG A 357 -1.45 11.04 2.36
N GLY A 358 -0.38 11.44 1.66
CA GLY A 358 -0.35 12.65 0.83
C GLY A 358 0.01 13.93 1.58
N LEU A 359 0.76 13.83 2.69
CA LEU A 359 1.41 14.98 3.32
C LEU A 359 2.87 15.06 2.87
N ASN A 360 3.33 16.26 2.54
CA ASN A 360 4.74 16.57 2.36
C ASN A 360 5.42 16.78 3.72
N PRO A 361 6.30 15.86 4.16
CA PRO A 361 6.97 15.96 5.46
C PRO A 361 8.27 16.78 5.41
N ILE A 362 8.67 17.28 4.23
CA ILE A 362 9.89 18.08 4.10
C ILE A 362 9.72 19.37 4.91
N ASN A 363 10.72 19.69 5.74
CA ASN A 363 10.75 20.83 6.65
C ASN A 363 9.67 20.83 7.75
N LEU A 364 8.99 19.69 8.00
CA LEU A 364 8.15 19.54 9.18
C LEU A 364 8.95 18.95 10.34
N SER A 365 8.68 19.46 11.54
CA SER A 365 9.13 18.84 12.78
C SER A 365 8.43 17.49 13.00
N THR A 366 9.05 16.63 13.80
CA THR A 366 8.46 15.33 14.16
C THR A 366 7.11 15.50 14.85
N GLU A 367 6.96 16.51 15.72
CA GLU A 367 5.71 16.78 16.45
C GLU A 367 4.56 17.22 15.52
N GLU A 368 4.85 18.04 14.51
CA GLU A 368 3.85 18.43 13.50
C GLU A 368 3.38 17.21 12.69
N MET A 369 4.32 16.35 12.28
CA MET A 369 3.99 15.10 11.57
C MET A 369 3.16 14.16 12.46
N ILE A 370 3.51 14.01 13.73
CA ILE A 370 2.77 13.21 14.71
C ILE A 370 1.35 13.75 14.86
N THR A 371 1.20 15.07 15.00
CA THR A 371 -0.11 15.73 15.18
C THR A 371 -1.00 15.51 13.96
N TRP A 372 -0.45 15.71 12.76
CA TRP A 372 -1.20 15.48 11.51
C TRP A 372 -1.61 14.01 11.35
N LEU A 373 -0.70 13.07 11.61
CA LEU A 373 -1.01 11.63 11.54
C LEU A 373 -2.04 11.20 12.58
N ARG A 374 -2.00 11.76 13.80
CA ARG A 374 -3.01 11.50 14.83
C ARG A 374 -4.40 11.92 14.35
N ASN A 375 -4.53 13.09 13.73
CA ASN A 375 -5.79 13.56 13.16
C ASN A 375 -6.27 12.65 12.03
N TRP A 376 -5.37 12.26 11.11
CA TRP A 376 -5.68 11.29 10.06
C TRP A 376 -6.19 9.97 10.62
N ILE A 377 -5.45 9.38 11.56
CA ILE A 377 -5.75 8.07 12.14
C ILE A 377 -7.07 8.13 12.90
N LYS A 378 -7.31 9.18 13.68
CA LYS A 378 -8.59 9.39 14.40
C LYS A 378 -9.79 9.36 13.45
N ILE A 379 -9.66 9.94 12.26
CA ILE A 379 -10.72 9.89 11.24
C ILE A 379 -10.79 8.48 10.66
N SER A 380 -9.68 8.00 10.12
CA SER A 380 -9.57 6.69 9.46
C SER A 380 -10.16 5.55 10.30
N THR A 381 -9.86 5.49 11.60
CA THR A 381 -10.32 4.41 12.48
C THR A 381 -11.78 4.50 12.86
N SER A 382 -12.40 5.68 12.71
CA SER A 382 -13.82 5.92 12.90
C SER A 382 -14.65 5.63 11.63
N LEU A 383 -13.98 5.39 10.49
CA LEU A 383 -14.63 5.02 9.24
C LEU A 383 -14.88 3.52 9.19
N GLU A 384 -16.04 3.17 8.63
CA GLU A 384 -16.46 1.80 8.36
C GLU A 384 -16.34 1.50 6.86
N GLU A 385 -16.59 0.26 6.45
CA GLU A 385 -16.46 -0.17 5.05
C GLU A 385 -17.37 0.64 4.09
N GLN A 386 -18.57 1.01 4.53
CA GLN A 386 -19.49 1.85 3.75
C GLN A 386 -18.94 3.27 3.51
N HIS A 387 -18.09 3.77 4.40
CA HIS A 387 -17.46 5.10 4.32
C HIS A 387 -16.15 5.10 3.50
N ILE A 388 -15.85 4.03 2.77
CA ILE A 388 -14.59 3.89 2.00
C ILE A 388 -14.36 5.04 1.02
N SER A 389 -15.45 5.63 0.50
CA SER A 389 -15.33 6.78 -0.39
C SER A 389 -14.78 8.00 0.33
N MET A 390 -15.23 8.29 1.56
CA MET A 390 -14.69 9.38 2.39
C MET A 390 -13.19 9.18 2.63
N PHE A 391 -12.77 7.94 2.93
CA PHE A 391 -11.36 7.60 3.12
C PHE A 391 -10.51 8.07 1.93
N LEU A 392 -11.00 7.84 0.71
CA LEU A 392 -10.31 8.23 -0.52
C LEU A 392 -10.23 9.76 -0.71
N TYR A 393 -11.11 10.53 -0.07
CA TYR A 393 -11.07 11.99 -0.07
C TYR A 393 -10.23 12.59 1.06
N LEU A 394 -9.79 11.81 2.06
CA LEU A 394 -9.00 12.33 3.18
C LEU A 394 -7.74 13.13 2.79
N PRO A 395 -6.96 12.77 1.74
CA PRO A 395 -5.83 13.60 1.33
C PRO A 395 -6.24 15.02 0.90
N VAL A 396 -7.48 15.19 0.44
CA VAL A 396 -8.06 16.49 0.11
C VAL A 396 -8.68 17.15 1.34
N LEU A 397 -9.52 16.42 2.09
CA LEU A 397 -10.24 16.95 3.24
C LEU A 397 -9.30 17.43 4.35
N LEU A 398 -8.16 16.73 4.55
CA LEU A 398 -7.14 17.10 5.52
C LEU A 398 -5.92 17.80 4.87
N GLY A 399 -5.46 17.28 3.74
CA GLY A 399 -4.16 17.69 3.19
C GLY A 399 -4.20 18.85 2.20
N TYR A 400 -5.39 19.27 1.71
CA TYR A 400 -5.46 20.22 0.59
C TYR A 400 -4.83 21.57 0.91
N ASN A 401 -5.18 22.17 2.06
CA ASN A 401 -4.70 23.50 2.47
C ASN A 401 -3.45 23.45 3.36
N HIS A 402 -2.76 22.31 3.44
CA HIS A 402 -1.54 22.22 4.24
C HIS A 402 -0.41 23.05 3.57
N PRO A 403 0.24 23.99 4.27
CA PRO A 403 1.24 24.88 3.68
C PRO A 403 2.35 24.13 2.92
N ASN A 404 2.95 23.09 3.53
CA ASN A 404 4.02 22.32 2.88
C ASN A 404 3.58 21.58 1.60
N ASN A 405 2.29 21.25 1.47
CA ASN A 405 1.75 20.70 0.23
C ASN A 405 1.64 21.79 -0.84
N TRP A 406 1.24 23.00 -0.47
CA TRP A 406 1.17 24.14 -1.39
C TRP A 406 2.54 24.59 -1.85
N HIS A 407 3.50 24.73 -0.94
CA HIS A 407 4.90 25.05 -1.26
C HIS A 407 5.46 24.07 -2.29
N LEU A 408 5.21 22.76 -2.10
CA LEU A 408 5.64 21.74 -3.06
C LEU A 408 5.00 21.86 -4.46
N ILE A 409 3.77 22.40 -4.56
CA ILE A 409 3.07 22.54 -5.84
C ILE A 409 3.48 23.83 -6.56
N TYR A 410 3.61 24.94 -5.82
CA TYR A 410 3.62 26.29 -6.38
C TYR A 410 4.95 27.05 -6.25
N ASP A 411 5.83 26.71 -5.30
CA ASP A 411 7.08 27.48 -5.11
C ASP A 411 8.12 27.22 -6.21
N ASP A 412 7.98 26.12 -6.95
CA ASP A 412 8.85 25.81 -8.10
C ASP A 412 8.33 26.41 -9.44
N SER A 413 7.49 27.46 -9.39
CA SER A 413 6.87 28.09 -10.58
C SER A 413 7.62 29.33 -11.04
#